data_AF-A0AAD7X2K2-F1
#
_entry.id   AF-A0AAD7X2K2-F1
#
_cell.length_a   1.000
_cell.length_b   1.000
_cell.length_c   1.000
_cell.angle_alpha   90.00
_cell.angle_beta   90.00
_cell.angle_gamma   90.00
#
_symmetry.space_group_name_H-M   'P 1'
#
loop_
_entity.id
_entity.type
_entity.pdbx_description
1 polymer ?
#
loop_
_entity_poly.entity_id
_entity_poly.type
_entity_poly.pdbx_seq_one_letter_code
_entity_poly.pdbx_strand_id
1 'polypeptide(L)'
;MNSHPKAKKTLVMTSMSIDRQHIVIQVVSSLGRFCLADAVGDSTTHVVTGRPRRTLNVLLGIARGCWILSFEWILCCLEHRRWISEEPYELSDKFPAAPVSNPHFQILK
;
A
#
# COMPACT_ATOMS: atom_id res chain seq x y z
N MET A 1 -30.08 2.27 11.51
CA MET A 1 -29.75 1.95 10.11
C MET A 1 -29.33 3.24 9.42
N ASN A 2 -28.07 3.32 8.98
CA ASN A 2 -27.52 4.23 7.96
C ASN A 2 -25.98 4.10 8.00
N SER A 3 -25.48 2.93 7.60
CA SER A 3 -24.05 2.77 7.32
C SER A 3 -23.77 3.46 5.99
N HIS A 4 -23.30 4.70 6.04
CA HIS A 4 -22.72 5.36 4.88
C HIS A 4 -21.68 4.42 4.28
N PRO A 5 -21.70 4.14 2.97
CA PRO A 5 -20.68 3.29 2.36
C PRO A 5 -19.32 3.96 2.60
N LYS A 6 -18.49 3.35 3.46
CA LYS A 6 -17.11 3.83 3.67
C LYS A 6 -16.44 3.87 2.31
N ALA A 7 -15.92 5.03 1.92
CA ALA A 7 -15.21 5.20 0.66
C ALA A 7 -14.11 4.13 0.55
N LYS A 8 -14.08 3.41 -0.58
CA LYS A 8 -13.06 2.37 -0.80
C LYS A 8 -11.69 3.05 -0.87
N LYS A 9 -10.74 2.52 -0.08
CA LYS A 9 -9.35 2.98 -0.08
C LYS A 9 -8.68 2.57 -1.39
N THR A 10 -7.72 3.35 -1.88
CA THR A 10 -6.96 2.97 -3.09
C THR A 10 -5.56 2.45 -2.76
N LEU A 11 -5.11 1.50 -3.58
CA LEU A 11 -3.78 0.92 -3.60
C LEU A 11 -3.12 1.24 -4.95
N VAL A 12 -1.90 1.77 -4.89
CA VAL A 12 -1.10 2.12 -6.08
C VAL A 12 0.09 1.19 -6.20
N MET A 13 0.38 0.73 -7.42
CA MET A 13 1.56 -0.06 -7.73
C MET A 13 2.65 0.82 -8.36
N THR A 14 3.92 0.58 -8.06
CA THR A 14 5.02 1.32 -8.72
C THR A 14 6.29 0.49 -8.86
N SER A 15 7.05 0.69 -9.94
CA SER A 15 8.28 -0.06 -10.25
C SER A 15 8.08 -1.58 -10.24
N MET A 16 6.97 -2.06 -10.82
CA MET A 16 6.52 -3.46 -10.74
C MET A 16 6.40 -4.10 -12.12
N SER A 17 6.88 -5.33 -12.28
CA SER A 17 6.72 -6.12 -13.52
C SER A 17 5.26 -6.54 -13.73
N ILE A 18 4.89 -6.87 -14.97
CA ILE A 18 3.54 -7.28 -15.35
C ILE A 18 3.07 -8.50 -14.53
N ASP A 19 3.92 -9.52 -14.37
CA ASP A 19 3.56 -10.72 -13.60
C ASP A 19 3.21 -10.39 -12.14
N ARG A 20 3.97 -9.47 -11.52
CA ARG A 20 3.70 -9.02 -10.15
C ARG A 20 2.42 -8.19 -10.09
N GLN A 21 2.15 -7.35 -11.09
CA GLN A 21 0.91 -6.59 -11.17
C GLN A 21 -0.31 -7.52 -11.25
N HIS A 22 -0.25 -8.60 -12.04
CA HIS A 22 -1.32 -9.59 -12.11
C HIS A 22 -1.62 -10.22 -10.74
N ILE A 23 -0.59 -10.53 -9.94
CA ILE A 23 -0.77 -11.05 -8.58
C ILE A 23 -1.48 -10.02 -7.70
N VAL A 24 -1.06 -8.74 -7.73
CA VAL A 24 -1.74 -7.68 -6.97
C VAL A 24 -3.22 -7.57 -7.38
N ILE A 25 -3.51 -7.57 -8.68
CA ILE A 25 -4.88 -7.50 -9.22
C ILE A 25 -5.72 -8.66 -8.67
N GLN A 26 -5.19 -9.89 -8.71
CA GLN A 26 -5.87 -11.07 -8.19
C GLN A 26 -6.14 -10.96 -6.68
N VAL A 27 -5.17 -10.51 -5.89
CA VAL A 27 -5.32 -10.35 -4.43
C VAL A 27 -6.35 -9.27 -4.09
N VAL A 28 -6.27 -8.10 -4.73
CA VAL A 28 -7.23 -7.01 -4.49
C VAL A 28 -8.65 -7.41 -4.90
N SER A 29 -8.80 -8.11 -6.02
CA SER A 29 -10.09 -8.62 -6.49
C SER A 29 -10.69 -9.65 -5.52
N SER A 30 -9.88 -10.57 -5.01
CA SER A 30 -10.34 -11.67 -4.14
C SER A 30 -10.60 -11.23 -2.69
N LEU A 31 -9.79 -10.34 -2.13
CA LEU A 31 -9.90 -9.91 -0.73
C LEU A 31 -10.72 -8.63 -0.51
N GLY A 32 -11.04 -7.89 -1.58
CA GLY A 32 -11.75 -6.62 -1.51
C GLY A 32 -10.97 -5.54 -0.74
N ARG A 33 -11.66 -4.67 0.00
CA ARG A 33 -11.14 -3.50 0.76
C ARG A 33 -10.53 -2.37 -0.10
N PHE A 34 -9.79 -2.70 -1.15
CA PHE A 34 -9.10 -1.72 -1.99
C PHE A 34 -9.67 -1.63 -3.40
N CYS A 35 -9.51 -0.46 -4.01
CA CYS A 35 -9.51 -0.28 -5.46
C CYS A 35 -8.08 -0.01 -5.94
N LEU A 36 -7.75 -0.41 -7.17
CA LEU A 36 -6.47 -0.04 -7.78
C LEU A 36 -6.57 1.36 -8.40
N ALA A 37 -5.46 2.10 -8.32
CA ALA A 37 -5.28 3.38 -8.99
C ALA A 37 -3.87 3.47 -9.59
N ASP A 38 -3.73 4.22 -10.68
CA ASP A 38 -2.45 4.38 -11.38
C ASP A 38 -1.51 5.38 -10.68
N ALA A 39 -2.09 6.36 -9.99
CA ALA A 39 -1.39 7.44 -9.31
C ALA A 39 -1.92 7.67 -7.90
N VAL A 40 -1.05 8.16 -7.02
CA VAL A 40 -1.43 8.54 -5.65
C VAL A 40 -2.41 9.71 -5.68
N GLY A 41 -3.57 9.53 -5.05
CA GLY A 41 -4.60 10.55 -4.85
C GLY A 41 -5.12 10.57 -3.41
N ASP A 42 -6.22 11.27 -3.19
CA ASP A 42 -6.73 11.55 -1.83
C ASP A 42 -7.28 10.31 -1.11
N SER A 43 -7.72 9.30 -1.85
CA SER A 43 -8.18 8.02 -1.30
C SER A 43 -7.04 7.00 -1.11
N THR A 44 -5.82 7.34 -1.54
CA THR A 44 -4.70 6.41 -1.53
C THR A 44 -4.16 6.25 -0.13
N THR A 45 -4.01 5.00 0.28
CA THR A 45 -3.49 4.66 1.61
C THR A 45 -2.30 3.72 1.55
N HIS A 46 -2.10 3.04 0.42
CA HIS A 46 -1.04 2.04 0.24
C HIS A 46 -0.38 2.24 -1.12
N VAL A 47 0.95 2.27 -1.11
CA VAL A 47 1.79 2.24 -2.30
C VAL A 47 2.65 0.98 -2.20
N VAL A 48 2.42 0.01 -3.08
CA VAL A 48 3.21 -1.22 -3.15
C VAL A 48 4.24 -1.08 -4.25
N THR A 49 5.50 -1.31 -3.91
CA THR A 49 6.59 -1.22 -4.88
C THR A 49 7.21 -2.58 -5.21
N GLY A 50 7.45 -2.81 -6.50
CA GLY A 50 8.18 -4.01 -6.96
C GLY A 50 9.70 -3.90 -6.77
N ARG A 51 10.24 -2.69 -6.71
CA ARG A 51 11.66 -2.39 -6.43
C ARG A 51 11.76 -1.02 -5.75
N PRO A 52 12.57 -0.86 -4.68
CA PRO A 52 12.63 0.37 -3.90
C PRO A 52 13.30 1.52 -4.68
N ARG A 53 12.52 2.22 -5.51
CA ARG A 53 12.93 3.42 -6.26
C ARG A 53 12.11 4.62 -5.81
N ARG A 54 12.71 5.81 -5.75
CA ARG A 54 12.03 7.08 -5.43
C ARG A 54 11.22 7.59 -6.62
N THR A 55 10.17 6.87 -6.99
CA THR A 55 9.23 7.32 -8.03
C THR A 55 8.31 8.41 -7.50
N LEU A 56 7.62 9.12 -8.39
CA LEU A 56 6.64 10.14 -8.01
C LEU A 56 5.56 9.57 -7.07
N ASN A 57 5.06 8.35 -7.34
CA ASN A 57 4.10 7.68 -6.46
C ASN A 57 4.66 7.38 -5.07
N VAL A 58 5.95 7.02 -4.95
CA VAL A 58 6.57 6.85 -3.62
C VAL A 58 6.66 8.19 -2.89
N LEU A 59 7.15 9.24 -3.55
CA LEU A 59 7.31 10.57 -2.93
C LEU A 59 5.96 11.16 -2.49
N LEU A 60 4.94 11.08 -3.35
CA LEU A 60 3.59 11.53 -3.03
C LEU A 60 2.94 10.67 -1.93
N GLY A 61 3.20 9.36 -1.93
CA GLY A 61 2.74 8.44 -0.89
C GLY A 61 3.30 8.84 0.48
N ILE A 62 4.61 9.10 0.57
CA ILE A 62 5.25 9.60 1.80
C ILE A 62 4.65 10.94 2.21
N ALA A 63 4.53 11.89 1.28
CA ALA A 63 3.97 13.22 1.59
C ALA A 63 2.52 13.16 2.12
N ARG A 64 1.77 12.10 1.77
CA ARG A 64 0.39 11.86 2.23
C ARG A 64 0.30 10.90 3.44
N GLY A 65 1.42 10.39 3.94
CA GLY A 65 1.44 9.41 5.02
C GLY A 65 0.86 8.05 4.63
N CYS A 66 0.94 7.67 3.36
CA CYS A 66 0.57 6.34 2.89
C CYS A 66 1.60 5.30 3.37
N TRP A 67 1.16 4.06 3.54
CA TRP A 67 2.06 2.92 3.68
C TRP A 67 2.90 2.73 2.42
N ILE A 68 4.22 2.66 2.56
CA ILE A 68 5.15 2.38 1.47
C ILE A 68 5.69 0.96 1.64
N LEU A 69 5.09 0.01 0.93
CA LEU A 69 5.25 -1.42 1.19
C LEU A 69 6.02 -2.12 0.08
N SER A 70 6.74 -3.16 0.48
CA SER A 70 7.34 -4.10 -0.45
C SER A 70 6.28 -5.06 -1.04
N PHE A 71 6.61 -5.75 -2.12
CA PHE A 71 5.69 -6.71 -2.76
C PHE A 71 5.42 -7.93 -1.88
N GLU A 72 6.31 -8.26 -0.96
CA GLU A 72 6.20 -9.37 -0.01
C GLU A 72 4.93 -9.24 0.85
N TRP A 73 4.46 -8.03 1.14
CA TRP A 73 3.18 -7.83 1.82
C TRP A 73 2.00 -8.44 1.05
N ILE A 74 2.00 -8.29 -0.29
CA ILE A 74 0.97 -8.87 -1.17
C ILE A 74 1.07 -10.41 -1.16
N LEU A 75 2.29 -10.95 -1.19
CA LEU A 75 2.51 -12.40 -1.13
C LEU A 75 1.99 -13.00 0.17
N CYS A 76 2.28 -12.37 1.31
CA CYS A 76 1.79 -12.85 2.60
C CYS A 76 0.27 -12.63 2.75
N CYS A 77 -0.30 -11.56 2.18
CA CYS A 77 -1.76 -11.41 2.11
C CYS A 77 -2.42 -12.54 1.29
N LEU A 78 -1.79 -12.94 0.17
CA LEU A 78 -2.25 -14.04 -0.67
C LEU A 78 -2.18 -15.38 0.11
N GLU A 79 -1.06 -15.66 0.75
CA GLU A 79 -0.83 -16.87 1.53
C GLU A 79 -1.85 -17.03 2.68
N HIS A 80 -2.08 -15.95 3.44
CA HIS A 80 -3.02 -15.96 4.57
C HIS A 80 -4.48 -15.69 4.17
N ARG A 81 -4.75 -15.43 2.89
CA ARG A 81 -6.09 -15.10 2.34
C ARG A 81 -6.79 -13.97 3.09
N ARG A 82 -6.03 -12.99 3.56
CA ARG A 82 -6.53 -11.81 4.29
C ARG A 82 -5.50 -10.68 4.23
N TRP A 83 -5.95 -9.44 4.42
CA TRP A 83 -5.04 -8.32 4.66
C TRP A 83 -4.31 -8.52 6.00
N ILE A 84 -2.98 -8.51 5.97
CA ILE A 84 -2.12 -8.67 7.16
C ILE A 84 -1.50 -7.31 7.54
N SER A 85 -0.83 -7.26 8.69
CA SER A 85 -0.15 -6.05 9.16
C SER A 85 0.84 -5.53 8.12
N GLU A 86 0.78 -4.23 7.85
CA GLU A 86 1.62 -3.52 6.91
C GLU A 86 3.06 -3.33 7.45
N GLU A 87 3.19 -3.12 8.77
CA GLU A 87 4.42 -2.70 9.46
C GLU A 87 5.66 -3.57 9.16
N PRO A 88 5.61 -4.92 9.15
CA PRO A 88 6.80 -5.74 8.85
C PRO A 88 7.32 -5.61 7.41
N TYR A 89 6.53 -5.00 6.52
CA TYR A 89 6.82 -4.89 5.10
C TYR A 89 7.01 -3.44 4.65
N GLU A 90 6.97 -2.49 5.59
CA GLU A 90 7.25 -1.09 5.32
C GLU A 90 8.73 -0.92 4.98
N LEU A 91 9.01 -0.20 3.89
CA LEU A 91 10.35 -0.02 3.35
C LEU A 91 11.14 1.08 4.05
N SER A 92 11.11 1.09 5.39
CA SER A 92 11.71 2.11 6.25
C SER A 92 13.21 2.30 6.04
N ASP A 93 13.97 1.22 5.80
CA ASP A 93 15.42 1.30 5.53
C ASP A 93 15.73 2.02 4.21
N LYS A 94 14.83 1.93 3.23
CA LYS A 94 15.00 2.55 1.90
C LYS A 94 14.40 3.94 1.86
N PHE A 95 13.35 4.17 2.63
CA PHE A 95 12.60 5.42 2.73
C PHE A 95 12.39 5.79 4.21
N PRO A 96 13.41 6.32 4.91
CA PRO A 96 13.30 6.61 6.34
C PRO A 96 12.18 7.59 6.72
N ALA A 97 11.73 8.42 5.77
CA ALA A 97 10.62 9.34 5.96
C ALA A 97 9.23 8.67 5.94
N ALA A 98 9.10 7.47 5.37
CA ALA A 98 7.81 6.76 5.27
C ALA A 98 7.15 6.53 6.64
N PRO A 99 7.80 5.88 7.63
CA PRO A 99 7.19 5.69 8.95
C PRO A 99 6.92 7.01 9.66
N VAL A 100 7.80 8.00 9.55
CA VAL A 100 7.63 9.32 10.22
C VAL A 100 6.39 10.04 9.72
N SER A 101 6.13 9.96 8.42
CA SER A 101 4.99 10.61 7.76
C SER A 101 3.65 9.90 8.00
N ASN A 102 3.69 8.62 8.38
CA ASN A 102 2.49 7.82 8.58
C ASN A 102 1.90 8.09 9.97
N PRO A 103 0.67 8.62 10.08
CA PRO A 103 0.06 8.96 11.37
C PRO A 103 -0.05 7.76 12.33
N HIS A 104 -0.06 6.53 11.81
CA HIS A 104 -0.15 5.31 12.61
C HIS A 104 1.13 5.04 13.43
N PHE A 105 2.28 5.51 12.94
CA PHE A 105 3.58 5.33 13.61
C PHE A 105 3.73 6.21 14.87
N GLN A 106 3.03 7.35 14.93
CA GLN A 106 3.14 8.31 16.03
C GLN A 106 2.38 7.89 17.30
N ILE A 107 1.63 6.78 17.27
CA ILE A 107 0.83 6.29 18.41
C ILE A 107 1.54 5.15 19.16
N LEU A 108 2.66 4.64 18.62
CA LEU A 108 3.41 3.49 19.18
C LEU A 108 4.77 3.87 19.79
N LYS A 109 5.01 5.15 20.06
CA LYS A 109 6.15 5.66 20.85
C LYS A 109 5.65 6.63 21.90
#